data_AF-A0A2E2KRI1-F1
#
_entry.id   AF-A0A2E2KRI1-F1
#
_cell.length_a   1.000
_cell.length_b   1.000
_cell.length_c   1.000
_cell.angle_alpha   90.00
_cell.angle_beta   90.00
_cell.angle_gamma   90.00
#
_symmetry.space_group_name_H-M   'P 1'
#
loop_
_entity.id
_entity.type
_entity.pdbx_description
1 polymer ?
#
loop_
_entity_poly.entity_id
_entity_poly.type
_entity_poly.pdbx_seq_one_letter_code
_entity_poly.pdbx_strand_id
1 'polypeptide(L)'
;MTGQSRRIDAILSERLRATQDIARANTEQLRLNQKARGMMVLDMKDARDGVQDSERDAETARNNAALDRNLDHIRQLEDRLLALDEELAAAVRKET
;
A
#
# COMPACT_ATOMS: atom_id res chain seq x y z
N MET A 1 -18.31 2.24 24.31
CA MET A 1 -18.99 2.80 23.13
C MET A 1 -20.06 1.80 22.71
N THR A 2 -21.30 2.24 22.70
CA THR A 2 -22.52 1.43 22.62
C THR A 2 -22.66 0.70 21.28
N GLY A 3 -22.34 -0.60 21.28
CA GLY A 3 -23.19 -1.75 20.93
C GLY A 3 -24.20 -1.71 19.76
N GLN A 4 -24.23 -0.70 18.89
CA GLN A 4 -24.99 -0.81 17.64
C GLN A 4 -24.16 -1.62 16.66
N SER A 5 -24.58 -2.87 16.45
CA SER A 5 -24.05 -3.68 15.35
C SER A 5 -24.27 -2.90 14.06
N ARG A 6 -23.18 -2.53 13.37
CA ARG A 6 -23.28 -1.93 12.04
C ARG A 6 -24.03 -2.90 11.15
N ARG A 7 -24.82 -2.36 10.20
CA ARG A 7 -25.52 -3.17 9.21
C ARG A 7 -24.49 -3.93 8.36
N ILE A 8 -24.74 -5.21 8.10
CA ILE A 8 -23.88 -6.06 7.29
C ILE A 8 -23.53 -5.40 5.95
N ASP A 9 -24.51 -4.78 5.28
CA ASP A 9 -24.29 -4.05 4.02
C ASP A 9 -23.24 -2.93 4.10
N ALA A 10 -23.18 -2.24 5.25
CA ALA A 10 -22.19 -1.19 5.48
C ALA A 10 -20.79 -1.78 5.64
N ILE A 11 -20.67 -2.89 6.38
CA ILE A 11 -19.40 -3.61 6.56
C ILE A 11 -18.90 -4.14 5.21
N LEU A 12 -19.77 -4.76 4.42
CA LEU A 12 -19.45 -5.24 3.07
C LEU A 12 -19.02 -4.11 2.12
N SER A 13 -19.68 -2.96 2.20
CA SER A 13 -19.33 -1.78 1.39
C SER A 13 -17.95 -1.22 1.77
N GLU A 14 -17.65 -1.14 3.07
CA GLU A 14 -16.33 -0.70 3.55
C GLU A 14 -15.23 -1.70 3.19
N ARG A 15 -15.52 -3.00 3.27
CA ARG A 15 -14.63 -4.07 2.86
C ARG A 15 -14.26 -4.00 1.39
N LEU A 16 -15.25 -3.80 0.52
CA LEU A 16 -15.01 -3.62 -0.92
C LEU A 16 -14.09 -2.42 -1.20
N ARG A 17 -14.31 -1.31 -0.50
CA ARG A 17 -13.45 -0.12 -0.61
C ARG A 17 -12.03 -0.41 -0.15
N ALA A 18 -11.85 -1.06 1.00
CA ALA A 18 -10.53 -1.43 1.49
C ALA A 18 -9.77 -2.31 0.48
N THR A 19 -10.43 -3.29 -0.13
CA THR A 19 -9.83 -4.12 -1.19
C THR A 19 -9.43 -3.30 -2.43
N GLN A 20 -10.26 -2.35 -2.85
CA GLN A 20 -9.95 -1.47 -3.98
C GLN A 20 -8.77 -0.53 -3.67
N ASP A 21 -8.70 -0.02 -2.45
CA ASP A 21 -7.60 0.83 -1.98
C ASP A 21 -6.30 0.03 -1.90
N ILE A 22 -6.32 -1.22 -1.43
CA ILE A 22 -5.16 -2.14 -1.46
C ILE A 22 -4.70 -2.37 -2.90
N ALA A 23 -5.62 -2.64 -3.82
CA ALA A 23 -5.26 -2.84 -5.23
C ALA A 23 -4.58 -1.60 -5.85
N ARG A 24 -5.05 -0.40 -5.49
CA ARG A 24 -4.44 0.86 -5.91
C ARG A 24 -3.04 1.03 -5.32
N ALA A 25 -2.88 0.79 -4.03
CA ALA A 25 -1.59 0.89 -3.35
C ALA A 25 -0.57 -0.14 -3.89
N ASN A 26 -1.02 -1.36 -4.20
CA ASN A 26 -0.18 -2.38 -4.84
C ASN A 26 0.27 -1.96 -6.25
N THR A 27 -0.62 -1.34 -7.02
CA THR A 27 -0.27 -0.81 -8.35
C THR A 27 0.79 0.29 -8.24
N GLU A 28 0.64 1.18 -7.26
CA GLU A 28 1.64 2.21 -6.98
C GLU A 28 2.98 1.60 -6.53
N GLN A 29 2.93 0.55 -5.70
CA GLN A 29 4.13 -0.18 -5.28
C GLN A 29 4.88 -0.78 -6.46
N LEU A 30 4.17 -1.36 -7.43
CA LEU A 30 4.77 -1.89 -8.66
C LEU A 30 5.42 -0.77 -9.48
N ARG A 31 4.73 0.37 -9.64
CA ARG A 31 5.26 1.53 -10.37
C ARG A 31 6.55 2.07 -9.73
N LEU A 32 6.57 2.21 -8.41
CA LEU A 32 7.75 2.68 -7.66
C LEU A 32 8.92 1.69 -7.74
N ASN A 33 8.64 0.38 -7.72
CA ASN A 33 9.66 -0.66 -7.93
C ASN A 33 10.25 -0.61 -9.34
N GLN A 34 9.43 -0.41 -10.36
CA GLN A 34 9.91 -0.26 -11.73
C GLN A 34 10.82 0.97 -11.86
N LYS A 35 10.43 2.09 -11.24
CA LYS A 35 11.27 3.30 -11.18
C LYS A 35 12.60 3.04 -10.48
N ALA A 36 12.60 2.35 -9.33
CA ALA A 36 13.81 1.97 -8.61
C ALA A 36 14.78 1.15 -9.48
N ARG A 37 14.25 0.14 -10.20
CA ARG A 37 15.04 -0.68 -11.13
C ARG A 37 15.62 0.15 -12.28
N GLY A 38 14.85 1.09 -12.82
CA GLY A 38 15.33 2.02 -13.85
C GLY A 38 16.49 2.87 -13.35
N MET A 39 16.38 3.43 -12.15
CA MET A 39 17.46 4.23 -11.54
C MET A 39 18.71 3.39 -11.27
N MET A 40 18.57 2.15 -10.79
CA MET A 40 19.70 1.23 -10.60
C MET A 40 20.50 0.99 -11.90
N VAL A 41 19.82 0.86 -13.04
CA VAL A 41 20.49 0.71 -14.34
C VAL A 41 21.26 1.98 -14.72
N LEU A 42 20.71 3.15 -14.42
CA LEU A 42 21.39 4.42 -14.64
C LEU A 42 22.60 4.59 -13.71
N ASP A 43 22.47 4.21 -12.44
CA ASP A 43 23.58 4.20 -11.47
C ASP A 43 24.73 3.30 -11.94
N MET A 44 24.42 2.12 -12.48
CA MET A 44 25.43 1.21 -13.05
C MET A 44 26.14 1.80 -14.27
N LYS A 45 25.42 2.58 -15.09
CA LYS A 45 26.02 3.29 -16.24
C LYS A 45 26.95 4.38 -15.74
N ASP A 46 26.50 5.21 -14.82
CA ASP A 46 27.28 6.33 -14.31
C ASP A 46 28.54 5.88 -13.56
N ALA A 47 28.44 4.80 -12.78
CA ALA A 47 29.60 4.18 -12.15
C ALA A 47 30.64 3.70 -13.18
N ARG A 48 30.20 3.23 -14.35
CA ARG A 48 31.09 2.84 -15.46
C ARG A 48 31.71 4.06 -16.13
N ASP A 49 30.94 5.12 -16.29
CA ASP A 49 31.36 6.36 -16.95
C ASP A 49 32.14 7.30 -16.00
N GLY A 50 32.25 6.97 -14.71
CA GLY A 50 32.90 7.79 -13.69
C GLY A 50 32.13 9.08 -13.37
N VAL A 51 30.82 9.08 -13.62
CA VAL A 51 29.93 10.22 -13.44
C VAL A 51 29.24 10.10 -12.07
N GLN A 52 29.15 11.21 -11.35
CA GLN A 52 28.31 11.31 -10.16
C GLN A 52 27.18 12.30 -10.44
N ASP A 53 25.95 11.88 -10.17
CA ASP A 53 24.73 12.65 -10.44
C ASP A 53 23.94 12.82 -9.13
N SER A 54 24.13 13.96 -8.48
CA SER A 54 23.47 14.29 -7.22
C SER A 54 21.95 14.41 -7.34
N GLU A 55 21.42 14.73 -8.53
CA GLU A 55 19.97 14.79 -8.73
C GLU A 55 19.37 13.40 -8.74
N ARG A 56 20.05 12.44 -9.38
CA ARG A 56 19.64 11.04 -9.36
C ARG A 56 19.75 10.43 -7.96
N ASP A 57 20.79 10.74 -7.19
CA ASP A 57 20.90 10.30 -5.79
C ASP A 57 19.70 10.78 -4.95
N ALA A 58 19.34 12.06 -5.10
CA ALA A 58 18.18 12.64 -4.43
C ALA A 58 16.86 11.97 -4.88
N GLU A 59 16.74 11.65 -6.17
CA GLU A 59 15.54 11.01 -6.71
C GLU A 59 15.38 9.56 -6.25
N THR A 60 16.49 8.82 -6.18
CA THR A 60 16.54 7.47 -5.59
C THR A 60 16.09 7.52 -4.14
N ALA A 61 16.59 8.47 -3.34
CA ALA A 61 16.17 8.64 -1.95
C ALA A 61 14.67 8.95 -1.81
N ARG A 62 14.12 9.85 -2.66
CA ARG A 62 12.67 10.15 -2.67
C ARG A 62 11.82 8.94 -3.03
N ASN A 63 12.26 8.15 -4.03
CA ASN A 63 11.54 6.96 -4.45
C ASN A 63 11.55 5.87 -3.37
N ASN A 64 12.68 5.68 -2.69
CA ASN A 64 12.79 4.74 -1.57
C ASN A 64 11.86 5.15 -0.42
N ALA A 65 11.86 6.44 -0.04
CA ALA A 65 10.92 6.94 0.95
C ALA A 65 9.44 6.78 0.52
N ALA A 66 9.15 6.87 -0.78
CA ALA A 66 7.81 6.58 -1.31
C ALA A 66 7.45 5.09 -1.23
N LEU A 67 8.40 4.19 -1.54
CA LEU A 67 8.22 2.74 -1.38
C LEU A 67 7.89 2.37 0.06
N ASP A 68 8.65 2.89 1.02
CA ASP A 68 8.44 2.59 2.45
C ASP A 68 7.09 3.08 2.94
N ARG A 69 6.73 4.34 2.63
CA ARG A 69 5.42 4.90 2.99
C ARG A 69 4.26 4.13 2.38
N ASN A 70 4.39 3.69 1.12
CA ASN A 70 3.33 2.97 0.45
C ASN A 70 3.20 1.53 0.99
N LEU A 71 4.29 0.88 1.40
CA LEU A 71 4.25 -0.40 2.12
C LEU A 71 3.55 -0.27 3.46
N ASP A 72 3.87 0.76 4.24
CA ASP A 72 3.19 1.00 5.51
C ASP A 72 1.70 1.31 5.31
N HIS A 73 1.35 2.02 4.24
CA HIS A 73 -0.04 2.25 3.87
C HIS A 73 -0.77 0.95 3.51
N ILE A 74 -0.15 0.05 2.75
CA ILE A 74 -0.70 -1.28 2.44
C ILE A 74 -0.96 -2.05 3.73
N ARG A 75 0.00 -2.11 4.65
CA ARG A 75 -0.16 -2.81 5.95
C ARG A 75 -1.36 -2.27 6.75
N GLN A 76 -1.51 -0.96 6.82
CA GLN A 76 -2.65 -0.34 7.51
C GLN A 76 -3.99 -0.70 6.86
N LEU A 77 -4.04 -0.79 5.53
CA LEU A 77 -5.24 -1.22 4.81
C LEU A 77 -5.54 -2.70 5.03
N GLU A 78 -4.52 -3.56 5.09
CA GLU A 78 -4.64 -4.99 5.39
C GLU A 78 -5.16 -5.22 6.80
N ASP A 79 -4.60 -4.51 7.80
CA ASP A 79 -5.08 -4.55 9.18
C ASP A 79 -6.55 -4.11 9.28
N ARG A 80 -6.91 -3.06 8.54
CA ARG A 80 -8.30 -2.59 8.46
C ARG A 80 -9.22 -3.62 7.81
N LEU A 81 -8.77 -4.29 6.75
CA LEU A 81 -9.54 -5.33 6.07
C LEU A 81 -9.79 -6.52 7.00
N LEU A 82 -8.77 -6.94 7.77
CA LEU A 82 -8.87 -7.96 8.80
C LEU A 82 -9.91 -7.60 9.87
N ALA A 83 -9.86 -6.37 10.39
CA ALA A 83 -10.85 -5.91 11.36
C ALA A 83 -12.29 -5.93 10.81
N LEU A 84 -12.48 -5.57 9.54
CA LEU A 84 -13.78 -5.65 8.86
C LEU A 84 -14.25 -7.10 8.67
N ASP A 85 -13.33 -8.03 8.39
CA ASP A 85 -13.63 -9.46 8.30
C ASP A 85 -14.10 -10.03 9.65
N GLU A 86 -13.43 -9.64 10.75
CA GLU A 86 -13.83 -10.01 12.11
C GLU A 86 -15.19 -9.41 12.49
N GLU A 87 -15.41 -8.13 12.18
CA GLU A 87 -16.68 -7.44 12.42
C GLU A 87 -17.83 -8.10 11.66
N LEU A 88 -17.61 -8.43 10.39
CA LEU A 88 -18.59 -9.12 9.54
C LEU A 88 -18.94 -10.51 10.11
N ALA A 89 -17.92 -11.30 10.47
CA ALA A 89 -18.13 -12.62 11.06
C ALA A 89 -18.92 -12.54 12.38
N ALA A 90 -18.68 -11.52 13.19
CA ALA A 90 -19.43 -11.28 14.42
C ALA A 90 -20.88 -10.84 14.15
N ALA A 91 -21.13 -10.04 13.11
CA ALA A 91 -22.47 -9.62 12.71
C ALA A 91 -23.31 -10.79 12.21
N VAL A 92 -22.74 -11.64 11.34
CA VAL A 92 -23.42 -12.83 10.80
C VAL A 92 -23.81 -13.80 11.91
N ARG A 93 -22.92 -14.05 12.89
CA ARG A 93 -23.21 -14.92 14.05
C ARG A 93 -24.33 -14.42 14.96
N LYS A 94 -24.70 -13.14 14.90
CA LYS A 94 -25.82 -12.58 15.69
C LYS A 94 -27.16 -12.69 14.98
N GLU A 95 -27.15 -12.87 13.66
CA GLU A 95 -28.36 -13.05 12.83
C GLU A 95 -28.74 -14.53 12.66
N THR A 96 -27.87 -15.46 13.06
CA THR A 96 -28.09 -16.92 13.07
C THR A 96 -28.37 -17.44 14.46
#